data_AF-A0A356BVR6-F1
#
_entry.id   AF-A0A356BVR6-F1
#
_cell.length_a   1.000
_cell.length_b   1.000
_cell.length_c   1.000
_cell.angle_alpha   90.00
_cell.angle_beta   90.00
_cell.angle_gamma   90.00
#
_symmetry.space_group_name_H-M   'P 1'
#
loop_
_entity.id
_entity.type
_entity.pdbx_description
1 polymer ?
#
loop_
_entity_poly.entity_id
_entity_poly.type
_entity_poly.pdbx_seq_one_letter_code
_entity_poly.pdbx_strand_id
1 'polypeptide(L)'
;MKKTLILVLVLVSIFSIAATSFAAEPIVMGKADWAAHGTRCFAVAVVALQGDVIVGAYLDEYQMLPRAETTGVPNSDKAFGEAFANPEQALGSKKVNSEYYSNNMTKAGSTVTIANNFKALEEFVVGMTVAELEELLTNNDKEAMVDMVTGATLADNYGYLTAFWAAAKDAQSK
;
A
#
# COMPACT_ATOMS: atom_id res chain seq x y z
N MET A 1 -59.97 6.75 13.94
CA MET A 1 -59.14 6.53 15.13
C MET A 1 -58.41 5.18 15.10
N LYS A 2 -59.10 4.03 15.15
CA LYS A 2 -58.43 2.70 15.13
C LYS A 2 -57.54 2.43 13.89
N LYS A 3 -58.00 2.79 12.69
CA LYS A 3 -57.23 2.60 11.44
C LYS A 3 -55.99 3.50 11.36
N THR A 4 -56.11 4.73 11.88
CA THR A 4 -55.01 5.70 11.96
C THR A 4 -53.94 5.26 12.98
N LEU A 5 -54.37 4.68 14.10
CA LEU A 5 -53.48 4.15 15.13
C LEU A 5 -52.68 2.92 14.64
N ILE A 6 -53.32 2.04 13.86
CA ILE A 6 -52.64 0.88 13.25
C ILE A 6 -51.60 1.33 12.22
N LEU A 7 -51.91 2.33 11.39
CA LEU A 7 -50.96 2.85 10.41
C LEU A 7 -49.74 3.51 11.08
N VAL A 8 -49.96 4.22 12.19
CA VAL A 8 -48.88 4.82 12.99
C VAL A 8 -48.03 3.73 13.67
N LEU A 9 -48.64 2.68 14.23
CA LEU A 9 -47.88 1.57 14.81
C LEU A 9 -47.03 0.84 13.76
N VAL A 10 -47.59 0.60 12.56
CA VAL A 10 -46.87 -0.05 11.46
C VAL A 10 -45.69 0.81 11.00
N LEU A 11 -45.88 2.12 10.85
CA LEU A 11 -44.78 3.05 10.51
C LEU A 11 -43.68 3.08 11.59
N VAL A 12 -44.06 3.08 12.87
CA VAL A 12 -43.11 3.08 13.99
C VAL A 12 -42.33 1.76 14.03
N SER A 13 -42.96 0.62 13.76
CA SER A 13 -42.26 -0.66 13.66
C SER A 13 -41.31 -0.75 12.46
N ILE A 14 -41.65 -0.13 11.32
CA ILE A 14 -40.76 -0.07 10.15
C ILE A 14 -39.57 0.87 10.43
N PHE A 15 -39.78 1.97 11.14
CA PHE A 15 -38.71 2.89 11.54
C PHE A 15 -37.78 2.30 12.61
N SER A 16 -38.28 1.39 13.44
CA SER A 16 -37.50 0.71 14.48
C SER A 16 -36.55 -0.37 13.92
N ILE A 17 -36.82 -0.88 12.72
CA ILE A 17 -35.98 -1.89 12.04
C ILE A 17 -34.82 -1.24 11.26
N ALA A 18 -34.93 0.06 10.94
CA ALA A 18 -33.90 0.81 10.22
C ALA A 18 -32.84 1.45 11.13
N ALA A 19 -32.90 1.20 12.44
CA ALA A 19 -31.90 1.68 13.42
C ALA A 19 -30.76 0.68 13.62
N THR A 20 -30.43 -0.13 12.61
CA THR A 20 -29.13 -0.82 12.56
C THR A 20 -28.06 0.27 12.52
N SER A 21 -27.16 0.25 13.50
CA SER A 21 -26.16 1.30 13.71
C SER A 21 -25.41 1.64 12.42
N PHE A 22 -25.44 2.92 12.03
CA PHE A 22 -24.45 3.52 11.11
C PHE A 22 -23.08 3.65 11.79
N ALA A 23 -22.65 2.64 12.55
CA ALA A 23 -21.28 2.59 12.98
C ALA A 23 -20.46 2.35 11.71
N ALA A 24 -19.56 3.29 11.40
CA ALA A 24 -18.61 3.07 10.33
C ALA A 24 -17.89 1.75 10.59
N GLU A 25 -17.77 0.90 9.56
CA GLU A 25 -17.01 -0.34 9.66
C GLU A 25 -15.62 -0.03 10.26
N PRO A 26 -15.13 -0.86 11.20
CA PRO A 26 -13.83 -0.62 11.82
C PRO A 26 -12.73 -0.64 10.76
N ILE A 27 -11.70 0.19 10.97
CA ILE A 27 -10.52 0.15 10.13
C ILE A 27 -9.62 -0.99 10.59
N VAL A 28 -9.30 -1.90 9.68
CA VAL A 28 -8.36 -3.01 9.90
C VAL A 28 -7.11 -2.80 9.06
N MET A 29 -5.94 -2.92 9.69
CA MET A 29 -4.65 -2.69 9.04
C MET A 29 -3.94 -4.00 8.73
N GLY A 30 -3.37 -4.10 7.54
CA GLY A 30 -2.53 -5.21 7.13
C GLY A 30 -1.17 -4.75 6.61
N LYS A 31 -0.20 -5.66 6.65
CA LYS A 31 1.18 -5.41 6.20
C LYS A 31 1.71 -6.60 5.42
N ALA A 32 2.48 -6.32 4.37
CA ALA A 32 3.26 -7.33 3.66
C ALA A 32 4.71 -6.85 3.45
N ASP A 33 5.66 -7.76 3.70
CA ASP A 33 7.02 -7.65 3.17
C ASP A 33 7.06 -8.46 1.87
N TRP A 34 7.52 -7.85 0.77
CA TRP A 34 7.35 -8.42 -0.56
C TRP A 34 8.59 -8.25 -1.45
N ALA A 35 8.88 -9.26 -2.27
CA ALA A 35 9.94 -9.19 -3.28
C ALA A 35 9.40 -8.56 -4.58
N ALA A 36 9.06 -7.27 -4.50
CA ALA A 36 8.44 -6.56 -5.63
C ALA A 36 9.42 -6.24 -6.76
N HIS A 37 10.69 -5.96 -6.42
CA HIS A 37 11.71 -5.51 -7.38
C HIS A 37 13.04 -6.23 -7.16
N GLY A 38 13.44 -7.05 -8.14
CA GLY A 38 14.72 -7.76 -8.13
C GLY A 38 14.98 -8.58 -6.86
N THR A 39 16.25 -8.70 -6.47
CA THR A 39 16.69 -9.52 -5.31
C THR A 39 17.56 -8.76 -4.32
N ARG A 40 17.74 -7.44 -4.52
CA ARG A 40 18.64 -6.59 -3.72
C ARG A 40 17.89 -5.70 -2.74
N CYS A 41 16.57 -5.78 -2.72
CA CYS A 41 15.67 -4.99 -1.89
C CYS A 41 14.41 -5.78 -1.56
N PHE A 42 13.61 -5.23 -0.67
CA PHE A 42 12.27 -5.73 -0.38
C PHE A 42 11.33 -4.54 -0.14
N ALA A 43 10.11 -4.66 -0.64
CA ALA A 43 9.05 -3.71 -0.42
C ALA A 43 8.35 -3.99 0.91
N VAL A 44 7.86 -2.93 1.56
CA VAL A 44 6.94 -2.97 2.68
C VAL A 44 5.68 -2.26 2.24
N ALA A 45 4.59 -3.01 2.14
CA ALA A 45 3.26 -2.47 1.86
C ALA A 45 2.41 -2.52 3.13
N VAL A 46 1.64 -1.47 3.38
CA VAL A 46 0.66 -1.36 4.46
C VAL A 46 -0.66 -0.90 3.85
N VAL A 47 -1.76 -1.56 4.22
CA VAL A 47 -3.11 -1.24 3.75
C VAL A 47 -4.02 -1.06 4.94
N ALA A 48 -4.89 -0.05 4.88
CA ALA A 48 -6.03 0.17 5.76
C ALA A 48 -7.30 -0.23 5.02
N LEU A 49 -8.06 -1.19 5.56
CA LEU A 49 -9.36 -1.59 5.04
C LEU A 49 -10.48 -1.03 5.91
N GLN A 50 -11.54 -0.54 5.26
CA GLN A 50 -12.83 -0.31 5.90
C GLN A 50 -13.85 -1.23 5.21
N GLY A 51 -14.28 -2.28 5.90
CA GLY A 51 -14.93 -3.41 5.22
C GLY A 51 -13.96 -4.09 4.26
N ASP A 52 -14.31 -4.12 2.97
CA ASP A 52 -13.49 -4.68 1.88
C ASP A 52 -12.80 -3.63 1.01
N VAL A 53 -12.97 -2.33 1.31
CA VAL A 53 -12.40 -1.21 0.54
C VAL A 53 -11.10 -0.75 1.16
N ILE A 54 -10.09 -0.52 0.31
CA ILE A 54 -8.83 0.11 0.69
C ILE A 54 -9.07 1.61 0.91
N VAL A 55 -8.98 2.06 2.17
CA VAL A 55 -9.15 3.47 2.55
C VAL A 55 -7.82 4.18 2.83
N GLY A 56 -6.72 3.41 2.85
CA GLY A 56 -5.37 3.95 2.97
C GLY A 56 -4.34 2.93 2.52
N ALA A 57 -3.28 3.41 1.89
CA ALA A 57 -2.19 2.58 1.41
C ALA A 57 -0.86 3.30 1.68
N TYR A 58 0.17 2.52 2.00
CA TYR A 58 1.54 2.99 2.12
C TYR A 58 2.49 1.94 1.56
N LEU A 59 3.45 2.39 0.77
CA LEU A 59 4.51 1.59 0.18
C LEU A 59 5.86 2.23 0.47
N ASP A 60 6.83 1.42 0.83
CA ASP A 60 8.24 1.79 0.79
C ASP A 60 9.05 0.59 0.35
N GLU A 61 10.31 0.82 -0.02
CA GLU A 61 11.22 -0.25 -0.38
C GLU A 61 12.57 -0.01 0.27
N TYR A 62 13.13 -1.08 0.83
CA TYR A 62 14.36 -1.02 1.59
C TYR A 62 15.47 -1.73 0.83
N GLN A 63 16.61 -1.05 0.71
CA GLN A 63 17.79 -1.54 0.01
C GLN A 63 19.05 -1.20 0.82
N MET A 64 20.12 -1.98 0.66
CA MET A 64 21.45 -1.56 1.12
C MET A 64 21.94 -0.37 0.28
N LEU A 65 22.11 0.79 0.92
CA LEU A 65 22.52 2.06 0.31
C LEU A 65 23.83 2.57 0.95
N PRO A 66 24.62 3.41 0.24
CA PRO A 66 25.88 3.93 0.78
C PRO A 66 25.68 4.86 1.97
N ARG A 67 26.32 4.56 3.11
CA ARG A 67 26.21 5.36 4.34
C ARG A 67 26.64 6.82 4.18
N ALA A 68 27.64 7.06 3.33
CA ALA A 68 28.18 8.40 3.11
C ALA A 68 27.20 9.36 2.44
N GLU A 69 26.18 8.82 1.76
CA GLU A 69 25.27 9.59 0.91
C GLU A 69 23.80 9.42 1.32
N THR A 70 23.50 8.50 2.23
CA THR A 70 22.12 8.11 2.57
C THR A 70 21.91 7.93 4.07
N THR A 71 20.66 8.06 4.48
CA THR A 71 20.19 7.81 5.84
C THR A 71 19.76 6.36 5.96
N GLY A 72 20.43 5.60 6.82
CA GLY A 72 20.03 4.23 7.17
C GLY A 72 18.80 4.18 8.07
N VAL A 73 18.21 3.00 8.23
CA VAL A 73 17.16 2.74 9.23
C VAL A 73 17.68 2.99 10.65
N PRO A 74 16.81 3.20 11.65
CA PRO A 74 17.24 3.41 13.03
C PRO A 74 18.25 2.36 13.51
N ASN A 75 19.26 2.79 14.25
CA ASN A 75 20.36 1.98 14.77
C ASN A 75 21.32 1.41 13.70
N SER A 76 21.22 1.81 12.43
CA SER A 76 22.20 1.43 11.41
C SER A 76 23.63 1.90 11.74
N ASP A 77 23.79 2.97 12.49
CA ASP A 77 25.06 3.49 13.02
C ASP A 77 25.53 2.79 14.32
N LYS A 78 24.78 1.78 14.79
CA LYS A 78 25.01 1.05 16.05
C LYS A 78 25.14 -0.46 15.77
N ALA A 79 25.01 -1.27 16.83
CA ALA A 79 25.10 -2.73 16.79
C ALA A 79 24.23 -3.41 15.71
N PHE A 80 23.07 -2.83 15.36
CA PHE A 80 22.25 -3.38 14.27
C PHE A 80 22.99 -3.33 12.92
N GLY A 81 23.71 -2.24 12.65
CA GLY A 81 24.46 -2.09 11.40
C GLY A 81 25.73 -2.91 11.31
N GLU A 82 26.26 -3.40 12.44
CA GLU A 82 27.46 -4.26 12.48
C GLU A 82 27.20 -5.63 11.83
N ALA A 83 25.93 -6.05 11.73
CA ALA A 83 25.54 -7.30 11.09
C ALA A 83 25.59 -7.26 9.54
N PHE A 84 25.72 -6.08 8.93
CA PHE A 84 25.75 -5.96 7.47
C PHE A 84 27.11 -6.34 6.90
N ALA A 85 27.11 -7.19 5.87
CA ALA A 85 28.34 -7.72 5.26
C ALA A 85 29.26 -6.64 4.68
N ASN A 86 28.70 -5.52 4.21
CA ASN A 86 29.46 -4.35 3.78
C ASN A 86 29.30 -3.22 4.82
N PRO A 87 30.36 -2.84 5.55
CA PRO A 87 30.30 -1.79 6.57
C PRO A 87 30.08 -0.39 5.99
N GLU A 88 30.33 -0.18 4.70
CA GLU A 88 30.08 1.11 4.01
C GLU A 88 28.61 1.29 3.61
N GLN A 89 27.79 0.25 3.77
CA GLN A 89 26.37 0.27 3.44
C GLN A 89 25.51 0.17 4.71
N ALA A 90 24.31 0.73 4.61
CA ALA A 90 23.24 0.57 5.60
C ALA A 90 21.95 0.21 4.87
N LEU A 91 21.09 -0.57 5.53
CA LEU A 91 19.72 -0.74 5.05
C LEU A 91 19.02 0.63 5.13
N GLY A 92 18.46 1.10 4.02
CA GLY A 92 17.82 2.41 3.93
C GLY A 92 16.51 2.35 3.17
N SER A 93 15.56 3.17 3.60
CA SER A 93 14.29 3.41 2.89
C SER A 93 14.57 4.18 1.61
N LYS A 94 13.98 3.74 0.49
CA LYS A 94 14.01 4.48 -0.78
C LYS A 94 13.17 5.75 -0.71
N LYS A 95 12.10 5.80 0.09
CA LYS A 95 11.35 7.06 0.31
C LYS A 95 12.15 8.09 1.10
N VAL A 96 12.78 7.69 2.20
CA VAL A 96 13.62 8.59 3.01
C VAL A 96 14.81 9.09 2.17
N ASN A 97 15.38 8.22 1.34
CA ASN A 97 16.51 8.54 0.46
C ASN A 97 16.07 8.82 -0.99
N SER A 98 14.88 9.40 -1.17
CA SER A 98 14.24 9.53 -2.49
C SER A 98 15.09 10.32 -3.48
N GLU A 99 15.71 11.42 -3.06
CA GLU A 99 16.59 12.22 -3.93
C GLU A 99 17.76 11.38 -4.46
N TYR A 100 18.51 10.75 -3.55
CA TYR A 100 19.64 9.89 -3.90
C TYR A 100 19.22 8.76 -4.87
N TYR A 101 18.15 8.05 -4.53
CA TYR A 101 17.71 6.91 -5.34
C TYR A 101 17.17 7.36 -6.70
N SER A 102 16.42 8.47 -6.73
CA SER A 102 15.88 9.04 -7.98
C SER A 102 16.99 9.49 -8.92
N ASN A 103 18.11 10.02 -8.41
CA ASN A 103 19.27 10.35 -9.25
C ASN A 103 19.84 9.12 -9.99
N ASN A 104 19.73 7.92 -9.40
CA ASN A 104 20.09 6.67 -10.08
C ASN A 104 19.01 6.23 -11.07
N MET A 105 17.73 6.44 -10.78
CA MET A 105 16.64 6.16 -11.71
C MET A 105 16.66 7.06 -12.95
N THR A 106 17.04 8.34 -12.80
CA THR A 106 17.18 9.26 -13.94
C THR A 106 18.20 8.75 -14.95
N LYS A 107 19.28 8.10 -14.48
CA LYS A 107 20.27 7.45 -15.37
C LYS A 107 19.68 6.28 -16.15
N ALA A 108 18.61 5.67 -15.64
CA ALA A 108 17.81 4.65 -16.30
C ALA A 108 16.61 5.22 -17.08
N GLY A 109 16.49 6.55 -17.18
CA GLY A 109 15.47 7.24 -17.97
C GLY A 109 14.17 7.60 -17.25
N SER A 110 14.07 7.37 -15.93
CA SER A 110 12.87 7.79 -15.19
C SER A 110 12.81 9.31 -15.05
N THR A 111 11.62 9.87 -15.22
CA THR A 111 11.30 11.30 -15.06
C THR A 111 10.57 11.59 -13.75
N VAL A 112 10.27 10.56 -12.96
CA VAL A 112 9.48 10.63 -11.73
C VAL A 112 10.32 10.11 -10.58
N THR A 113 10.32 10.83 -9.45
CA THR A 113 11.08 10.39 -8.26
C THR A 113 10.50 9.09 -7.69
N ILE A 114 11.31 8.29 -7.01
CA ILE A 114 10.84 7.02 -6.42
C ILE A 114 9.68 7.25 -5.44
N ALA A 115 9.74 8.31 -4.64
CA ALA A 115 8.65 8.67 -3.72
C ALA A 115 7.34 9.00 -4.47
N ASN A 116 7.41 9.71 -5.61
CA ASN A 116 6.23 10.02 -6.41
C ASN A 116 5.68 8.79 -7.13
N ASN A 117 6.54 7.89 -7.61
CA ASN A 117 6.09 6.62 -8.18
C ASN A 117 5.32 5.79 -7.14
N PHE A 118 5.87 5.64 -5.93
CA PHE A 118 5.19 4.93 -4.85
C PHE A 118 3.90 5.60 -4.44
N LYS A 119 3.87 6.93 -4.37
CA LYS A 119 2.65 7.68 -4.10
C LYS A 119 1.56 7.45 -5.16
N ALA A 120 1.93 7.42 -6.44
CA ALA A 120 0.97 7.12 -7.50
C ALA A 120 0.38 5.71 -7.37
N LEU A 121 1.20 4.72 -6.98
CA LEU A 121 0.74 3.36 -6.69
C LEU A 121 -0.18 3.29 -5.44
N GLU A 122 0.13 4.06 -4.39
CA GLU A 122 -0.73 4.18 -3.21
C GLU A 122 -2.09 4.79 -3.56
N GLU A 123 -2.10 5.89 -4.31
CA GLU A 123 -3.31 6.57 -4.76
C GLU A 123 -4.14 5.69 -5.71
N PHE A 124 -3.48 4.87 -6.53
CA PHE A 124 -4.14 3.96 -7.46
C PHE A 124 -4.97 2.88 -6.77
N VAL A 125 -4.48 2.31 -5.66
CA VAL A 125 -5.20 1.24 -4.95
C VAL A 125 -6.25 1.77 -3.96
N VAL A 126 -6.18 3.04 -3.55
CA VAL A 126 -7.18 3.63 -2.65
C VAL A 126 -8.52 3.75 -3.35
N GLY A 127 -9.56 3.24 -2.69
CA GLY A 127 -10.93 3.16 -3.21
C GLY A 127 -11.25 1.85 -3.93
N MET A 128 -10.25 1.02 -4.25
CA MET A 128 -10.48 -0.33 -4.75
C MET A 128 -10.92 -1.25 -3.61
N THR A 129 -11.77 -2.22 -3.93
CA THR A 129 -11.98 -3.40 -3.10
C THR A 129 -10.80 -4.36 -3.23
N VAL A 130 -10.62 -5.24 -2.22
CA VAL A 130 -9.60 -6.30 -2.29
C VAL A 130 -9.81 -7.21 -3.51
N ALA A 131 -11.06 -7.48 -3.87
CA ALA A 131 -11.41 -8.32 -5.01
C ALA A 131 -11.09 -7.64 -6.36
N GLU A 132 -11.36 -6.35 -6.50
CA GLU A 132 -10.99 -5.60 -7.70
C GLU A 132 -9.47 -5.57 -7.92
N LEU A 133 -8.69 -5.41 -6.84
CA LEU A 133 -7.23 -5.46 -6.93
C LEU A 133 -6.73 -6.87 -7.31
N GLU A 134 -7.33 -7.91 -6.77
CA GLU A 134 -7.02 -9.31 -7.11
C GLU A 134 -7.35 -9.63 -8.58
N GLU A 135 -8.52 -9.20 -9.06
CA GLU A 135 -8.95 -9.35 -10.45
C GLU A 135 -8.01 -8.61 -11.40
N LEU A 136 -7.64 -7.37 -11.05
CA LEU A 136 -6.67 -6.58 -11.81
C LEU A 136 -5.34 -7.32 -11.99
N LEU A 137 -4.79 -7.88 -10.90
CA LEU A 137 -3.53 -8.62 -10.89
C LEU A 137 -3.61 -9.96 -11.63
N THR A 138 -4.80 -10.57 -11.66
CA THR A 138 -5.04 -11.86 -12.33
C THR A 138 -5.18 -11.69 -13.84
N ASN A 139 -5.82 -10.60 -14.27
CA ASN A 139 -6.16 -10.37 -15.67
C ASN A 139 -5.07 -9.65 -16.48
N ASN A 140 -3.96 -9.27 -15.86
CA ASN A 140 -2.90 -8.51 -16.50
C ASN A 140 -1.51 -9.07 -16.13
N ASP A 141 -0.55 -8.88 -17.02
CA ASP A 141 0.86 -9.22 -16.79
C ASP A 141 1.66 -8.00 -16.29
N LYS A 142 2.97 -8.18 -16.18
CA LYS A 142 3.87 -7.16 -15.64
C LYS A 142 3.96 -5.95 -16.55
N GLU A 143 4.05 -6.22 -17.85
CA GLU A 143 4.18 -5.22 -18.90
C GLU A 143 2.93 -4.33 -18.96
N ALA A 144 1.74 -4.92 -18.90
CA ALA A 144 0.48 -4.17 -18.89
C ALA A 144 0.35 -3.22 -17.68
N MET A 145 0.91 -3.59 -16.53
CA MET A 145 0.84 -2.76 -15.31
C MET A 145 1.72 -1.52 -15.34
N VAL A 146 2.70 -1.44 -16.25
CA VAL A 146 3.56 -0.25 -16.37
C VAL A 146 2.73 0.95 -16.82
N ASP A 147 1.88 0.76 -17.83
CA ASP A 147 1.10 1.85 -18.45
C ASP A 147 -0.21 2.15 -17.71
N MET A 148 -0.69 1.22 -16.89
CA MET A 148 -1.99 1.33 -16.22
C MET A 148 -2.01 2.33 -15.06
N VAL A 149 -0.90 2.44 -14.33
CA VAL A 149 -0.80 3.31 -13.15
C VAL A 149 -0.29 4.68 -13.58
N THR A 150 -1.23 5.57 -13.88
CA THR A 150 -0.90 6.96 -14.26
C THR A 150 -0.06 7.63 -13.16
N GLY A 151 1.10 8.17 -13.55
CA GLY A 151 2.03 8.83 -12.62
C GLY A 151 3.10 7.91 -12.03
N ALA A 152 3.00 6.59 -12.23
CA ALA A 152 4.08 5.65 -11.97
C ALA A 152 4.76 5.23 -13.29
N THR A 153 6.09 5.17 -13.27
CA THR A 153 6.96 4.85 -14.42
C THR A 153 7.83 3.63 -14.15
N LEU A 154 7.54 2.88 -13.09
CA LEU A 154 8.34 1.72 -12.69
C LEU A 154 7.95 0.49 -13.50
N ALA A 155 8.95 -0.24 -13.99
CA ALA A 155 8.72 -1.53 -14.64
C ALA A 155 8.10 -2.56 -13.68
N ASP A 156 8.31 -2.40 -12.38
CA ASP A 156 7.91 -3.34 -11.34
C ASP A 156 6.55 -3.03 -10.70
N ASN A 157 5.72 -2.17 -11.34
CA ASN A 157 4.38 -1.80 -10.82
C ASN A 157 3.56 -3.03 -10.39
N TYR A 158 3.54 -4.10 -11.20
CA TYR A 158 2.85 -5.36 -10.85
C TYR A 158 3.29 -5.93 -9.50
N GLY A 159 4.60 -5.94 -9.23
CA GLY A 159 5.17 -6.45 -7.98
C GLY A 159 4.73 -5.62 -6.78
N TYR A 160 4.67 -4.30 -6.91
CA TYR A 160 4.22 -3.40 -5.86
C TYR A 160 2.70 -3.49 -5.62
N LEU A 161 1.89 -3.60 -6.68
CA LEU A 161 0.45 -3.84 -6.56
C LEU A 161 0.15 -5.19 -5.89
N THR A 162 0.96 -6.21 -6.19
CA THR A 162 0.87 -7.52 -5.50
C THR A 162 1.19 -7.39 -4.02
N ALA A 163 2.15 -6.53 -3.63
CA ALA A 163 2.45 -6.28 -2.22
C ALA A 163 1.26 -5.64 -1.48
N PHE A 164 0.53 -4.70 -2.12
CA PHE A 164 -0.70 -4.15 -1.55
C PHE A 164 -1.80 -5.20 -1.41
N TRP A 165 -2.00 -6.05 -2.43
CA TRP A 165 -2.96 -7.15 -2.33
C TRP A 165 -2.60 -8.08 -1.17
N ALA A 166 -1.34 -8.48 -1.04
CA ALA A 166 -0.88 -9.31 0.08
C ALA A 166 -1.12 -8.64 1.45
N ALA A 167 -0.87 -7.32 1.56
CA ALA A 167 -1.18 -6.58 2.78
C ALA A 167 -2.69 -6.52 3.05
N ALA A 168 -3.53 -6.38 2.02
CA ALA A 168 -4.98 -6.44 2.16
C ALA A 168 -5.46 -7.83 2.60
N LYS A 169 -4.87 -8.91 2.09
CA LYS A 169 -5.15 -10.29 2.57
C LYS A 169 -4.75 -10.47 4.03
N ASP A 170 -3.62 -9.91 4.46
CA ASP A 170 -3.21 -9.89 5.88
C ASP A 170 -4.26 -9.17 6.74
N ALA A 171 -4.77 -8.01 6.30
CA ALA A 171 -5.83 -7.29 7.01
C ALA A 171 -7.11 -8.13 7.14
N GLN A 172 -7.55 -8.81 6.06
CA GLN A 172 -8.76 -9.66 6.08
C GLN A 172 -8.64 -10.88 6.99
N SER A 173 -7.43 -11.27 7.38
CA SER A 173 -7.19 -12.42 8.27
C SER A 173 -7.30 -12.10 9.77
N LYS A 174 -7.60 -10.84 10.13
CA LYS A 174 -7.62 -10.32 11.50
C LYS A 174 -9.05 -10.05 11.98
#